data_AF-A0A6M4FS32-F1
#
_entry.id   AF-A0A6M4FS32-F1
#
_cell.length_a   1.000
_cell.length_b   1.000
_cell.length_c   1.000
_cell.angle_alpha   90.00
_cell.angle_beta   90.00
_cell.angle_gamma   90.00
#
_symmetry.space_group_name_H-M   'P 1'
#
loop_
_entity.id
_entity.type
_entity.pdbx_description
1 polymer ?
#
loop_
_entity_poly.entity_id
_entity_poly.type
_entity_poly.pdbx_seq_one_letter_code
_entity_poly.pdbx_strand_id
1 'polypeptide(L)'
;MATAQTTRPSSWWERLTERCYAASTPQLVRDVQHEAGTTYQKLLTDLDSPLERGFEREMARQLGAGQPATFVPAKTLMPVMMQRFGLQDAELAAQPGYGALRDTCNACPVVGHCWQAMRAGAEVEECRGFCPNAEAFERRAAE
;
A
#
# COMPACT_ATOMS: atom_id res chain seq x y z
N MET A 1 33.81 -18.11 5.11
CA MET A 1 33.34 -18.17 6.52
C MET A 1 31.93 -17.61 6.54
N ALA A 2 30.92 -18.45 6.76
CA ALA A 2 29.51 -18.05 6.74
C ALA A 2 29.09 -17.60 8.15
N THR A 3 28.71 -16.34 8.31
CA THR A 3 28.13 -15.82 9.55
C THR A 3 26.65 -16.20 9.59
N ALA A 4 26.33 -17.26 10.32
CA ALA A 4 24.96 -17.62 10.66
C ALA A 4 24.37 -16.53 11.57
N GLN A 5 23.43 -15.74 11.04
CA GLN A 5 22.65 -14.79 11.82
C GLN A 5 21.73 -15.58 12.75
N THR A 6 22.05 -15.60 14.04
CA THR A 6 21.20 -16.23 15.05
C THR A 6 20.05 -15.27 15.37
N THR A 7 18.87 -15.51 14.80
CA THR A 7 17.64 -14.83 15.22
C THR A 7 17.35 -15.23 16.66
N ARG A 8 17.62 -14.34 17.62
CA ARG A 8 17.31 -14.56 19.04
C ARG A 8 15.80 -14.78 19.16
N PRO A 9 15.33 -15.87 19.79
CA PRO A 9 13.91 -16.06 20.05
C PRO A 9 13.42 -14.95 20.98
N SER A 10 12.34 -14.26 20.59
CA SER A 10 11.78 -13.15 21.37
C SER A 10 11.41 -13.60 22.78
N SER A 11 11.77 -12.78 23.76
CA SER A 11 11.50 -13.09 25.17
C SER A 11 9.99 -13.13 25.42
N TRP A 12 9.55 -13.85 26.46
CA TRP A 12 8.12 -13.95 26.77
C TRP A 12 7.49 -12.57 27.07
N TRP A 13 8.29 -11.63 27.60
CA TRP A 13 7.92 -10.24 27.80
C TRP A 13 7.76 -9.47 26.49
N GLU A 14 8.70 -9.63 25.55
CA GLU A 14 8.57 -9.06 24.20
C GLU A 14 7.31 -9.55 23.51
N ARG A 15 7.01 -10.85 23.59
CA ARG A 15 5.76 -11.41 23.06
C ARG A 15 4.51 -10.84 23.73
N LEU A 16 4.56 -10.58 25.04
CA LEU A 16 3.45 -9.96 25.75
C LEU A 16 3.26 -8.50 25.33
N THR A 17 4.35 -7.73 25.23
CA THR A 17 4.30 -6.33 24.79
C THR A 17 3.85 -6.21 23.34
N GLU A 18 4.33 -7.09 22.46
CA GLU A 18 3.86 -7.21 21.08
C GLU A 18 2.37 -7.54 21.04
N ARG A 19 1.89 -8.42 21.92
CA ARG A 19 0.47 -8.79 21.99
C ARG A 19 -0.42 -7.68 22.53
N CYS A 20 0.04 -6.94 23.54
CA CYS A 20 -0.64 -5.76 24.05
C CYS A 20 -0.68 -4.64 23.02
N TYR A 21 0.42 -4.42 22.30
CA TYR A 21 0.49 -3.45 21.22
C TYR A 21 -0.40 -3.84 20.05
N ALA A 22 -0.35 -5.09 19.58
CA ALA A 22 -1.20 -5.59 18.52
C ALA A 22 -2.70 -5.50 18.87
N ALA A 23 -3.05 -5.68 20.15
CA ALA A 23 -4.42 -5.50 20.64
C ALA A 23 -4.86 -4.04 20.65
N SER A 24 -3.93 -3.08 20.84
CA SER A 24 -4.23 -1.64 20.85
C SER A 24 -4.06 -0.96 19.49
N THR A 25 -3.36 -1.56 18.53
CA THR A 25 -3.11 -0.97 17.20
C THR A 25 -4.39 -0.55 16.46
N PRO A 26 -5.47 -1.35 16.42
CA PRO A 26 -6.72 -0.92 15.75
C PRO A 26 -7.34 0.31 16.40
N GLN A 27 -7.23 0.45 17.72
CA GLN A 27 -7.70 1.64 18.42
C GLN A 27 -6.84 2.85 18.08
N LEU A 28 -5.51 2.71 18.13
CA LEU A 28 -4.57 3.78 17.78
C LEU A 28 -4.78 4.30 16.35
N VAL A 29 -4.98 3.41 15.37
CA VAL A 29 -5.23 3.83 13.98
C VAL A 29 -6.54 4.62 13.87
N ARG A 30 -7.59 4.19 14.57
CA ARG A 30 -8.87 4.93 14.61
C ARG A 30 -8.74 6.27 15.31
N ASP A 31 -8.01 6.33 16.43
CA ASP A 31 -7.78 7.56 17.17
C ASP A 31 -7.01 8.56 16.29
N VAL A 32 -5.94 8.11 15.60
CA VAL A 32 -5.21 8.95 14.63
C VAL A 32 -6.11 9.40 13.48
N GLN A 33 -6.98 8.54 12.96
CA GLN A 33 -7.93 8.90 11.91
C GLN A 33 -8.91 9.98 12.37
N HIS A 34 -9.42 9.89 13.60
CA HIS A 34 -10.43 10.80 14.13
C HIS A 34 -9.85 12.11 14.70
N GLU A 35 -8.73 12.03 15.42
CA GLU A 35 -8.12 13.16 16.12
C GLU A 35 -7.08 13.89 15.27
N ALA A 36 -6.50 13.20 14.27
CA ALA A 36 -5.42 13.72 13.43
C ALA A 36 -5.60 13.34 11.95
N GLY A 37 -6.80 13.57 11.41
CA GLY A 37 -7.16 13.16 10.03
C GLY A 37 -6.20 13.66 8.94
N THR A 38 -5.59 14.83 9.09
CA THR A 38 -4.55 15.33 8.16
C THR A 38 -3.26 14.52 8.23
N THR A 39 -2.85 14.08 9.42
CA THR A 39 -1.71 13.18 9.62
C THR A 39 -2.01 11.81 9.02
N TYR A 40 -3.20 11.26 9.28
CA TYR A 40 -3.63 9.99 8.70
C TYR A 40 -3.62 10.03 7.16
N GLN A 41 -4.16 11.09 6.57
CA GLN A 41 -4.12 11.30 5.11
C GLN A 41 -2.69 11.34 4.57
N LYS A 42 -1.77 12.02 5.26
CA LYS A 42 -0.35 12.07 4.87
C LYS A 42 0.26 10.68 4.87
N LEU A 43 0.01 9.86 5.90
CA LEU A 43 0.52 8.48 5.97
C LEU A 43 -0.02 7.58 4.86
N LEU A 44 -1.24 7.84 4.37
CA LEU A 44 -1.80 7.13 3.23
C LEU A 44 -1.15 7.53 1.90
N THR A 45 -0.78 8.80 1.75
CA THR A 45 -0.23 9.36 0.51
C THR A 45 1.28 9.32 0.41
N ASP A 46 1.98 9.31 1.53
CA ASP A 46 3.42 9.18 1.62
C ASP A 46 3.78 7.69 1.76
N LEU A 47 4.22 7.10 0.65
CA LEU A 47 4.56 5.68 0.60
C LEU A 47 6.01 5.40 1.03
N ASP A 48 6.84 6.43 1.15
CA ASP A 48 8.28 6.30 1.44
C ASP A 48 8.57 6.43 2.93
N SER A 49 7.78 7.22 3.66
CA SER A 49 7.97 7.40 5.11
C SER A 49 7.82 6.06 5.86
N PRO A 50 8.78 5.68 6.72
CA PRO A 50 8.75 4.42 7.45
C PRO A 50 7.56 4.38 8.42
N LEU A 51 6.90 3.22 8.50
CA LEU A 51 5.83 2.95 9.46
C LEU A 51 6.19 1.75 10.32
N GLU A 52 5.67 1.74 11.54
CA GLU A 52 5.69 0.55 12.38
C GLU A 52 4.84 -0.54 11.71
N ARG A 53 5.34 -1.78 11.71
CA ARG A 53 4.78 -2.90 10.92
C ARG A 53 3.34 -3.25 11.30
N GLY A 54 3.00 -3.22 12.59
CA GLY A 54 1.64 -3.43 13.08
C GLY A 54 0.69 -2.34 12.61
N PHE A 55 1.10 -1.08 12.71
CA PHE A 55 0.34 0.07 12.24
C PHE A 55 0.11 0.01 10.73
N GLU A 56 1.16 -0.25 9.95
CA GLU A 56 1.08 -0.42 8.49
C GLU A 56 0.11 -1.54 8.11
N ARG A 57 0.21 -2.71 8.76
CA ARG A 57 -0.69 -3.83 8.51
C ARG A 57 -2.15 -3.49 8.80
N GLU A 58 -2.42 -2.74 9.86
CA GLU A 58 -3.77 -2.33 10.20
C GLU A 58 -4.33 -1.29 9.22
N MET A 59 -3.52 -0.31 8.79
CA MET A 59 -3.91 0.62 7.72
C MET A 59 -4.25 -0.14 6.43
N ALA A 60 -3.39 -1.07 6.01
CA ALA A 60 -3.64 -1.91 4.84
C ALA A 60 -4.94 -2.71 4.95
N ARG A 61 -5.22 -3.27 6.14
CA ARG A 61 -6.47 -3.98 6.42
C ARG A 61 -7.69 -3.07 6.28
N GLN A 62 -7.61 -1.83 6.78
CA GLN A 62 -8.70 -0.85 6.64
C GLN A 62 -8.93 -0.46 5.19
N LEU A 63 -7.86 -0.25 4.42
CA LEU A 63 -7.95 0.04 2.99
C LEU A 63 -8.61 -1.11 2.23
N GLY A 64 -8.24 -2.36 2.53
CA GLY A 64 -8.90 -3.55 1.98
C GLY A 64 -10.38 -3.67 2.36
N ALA A 65 -10.80 -3.04 3.46
CA ALA A 65 -12.20 -2.93 3.86
C ALA A 65 -12.91 -1.67 3.32
N GLY A 66 -12.27 -0.90 2.43
CA GLY A 66 -12.81 0.32 1.85
C GLY A 66 -12.77 1.54 2.77
N GLN A 67 -11.90 1.54 3.77
CA GLN A 67 -11.73 2.65 4.71
C GLN A 67 -10.32 3.27 4.62
N PRO A 68 -10.20 4.61 4.65
CA PRO A 68 -11.30 5.58 4.67
C PRO A 68 -11.96 5.70 3.29
N ALA A 69 -13.25 6.04 3.25
CA ALA A 69 -13.97 6.27 1.99
C ALA A 69 -13.40 7.42 1.15
N THR A 70 -12.59 8.30 1.75
CA THR A 70 -11.91 9.41 1.08
C THR A 70 -10.61 9.01 0.39
N PHE A 71 -10.14 7.77 0.59
CA PHE A 71 -8.96 7.27 -0.11
C PHE A 71 -9.29 6.97 -1.57
N VAL A 72 -8.52 7.56 -2.49
CA VAL A 72 -8.71 7.41 -3.94
C VAL A 72 -7.48 6.72 -4.53
N PRO A 73 -7.50 5.38 -4.71
CA PRO A 73 -6.34 4.61 -5.18
C PRO A 73 -5.80 5.10 -6.52
N ALA A 74 -6.67 5.53 -7.43
CA ALA A 74 -6.26 6.06 -8.73
C ALA A 74 -5.45 7.36 -8.64
N LYS A 75 -5.53 8.09 -7.52
CA LYS A 75 -4.74 9.30 -7.28
C LYS A 75 -3.44 8.98 -6.55
N THR A 76 -3.45 7.99 -5.67
CA THR A 76 -2.33 7.74 -4.74
C THR A 76 -1.46 6.58 -5.17
N LEU A 77 -2.05 5.46 -5.55
CA LEU A 77 -1.35 4.20 -5.83
C LEU A 77 -1.10 3.99 -7.32
N MET A 78 -2.07 4.34 -8.17
CA MET A 78 -1.93 4.10 -9.61
C MET A 78 -0.69 4.76 -10.23
N PRO A 79 -0.32 6.02 -9.90
CA PRO A 79 0.88 6.62 -10.46
C PRO A 79 2.16 5.87 -10.08
N VAL A 80 2.27 5.43 -8.83
CA VAL A 80 3.43 4.66 -8.34
C VAL A 80 3.47 3.27 -8.98
N MET A 81 2.31 2.62 -9.11
CA MET A 81 2.17 1.35 -9.81
C MET A 81 2.60 1.48 -11.28
N MET A 82 2.14 2.51 -11.98
CA MET A 82 2.50 2.77 -13.38
C MET A 82 4.01 2.95 -13.57
N GLN A 83 4.68 3.63 -12.63
CA GLN A 83 6.14 3.77 -12.65
C GLN A 83 6.87 2.42 -12.61
N ARG A 84 6.31 1.39 -11.93
CA ARG A 84 6.88 0.03 -11.95
C ARG A 84 6.86 -0.59 -13.35
N PHE A 85 5.90 -0.19 -14.19
CA PHE A 85 5.81 -0.59 -15.59
C PHE A 85 6.52 0.38 -16.54
N GLY A 86 7.29 1.35 -16.02
CA GLY A 86 7.99 2.35 -16.83
C GLY A 86 7.09 3.45 -17.40
N LEU A 87 5.87 3.59 -16.91
CA LEU A 87 4.89 4.56 -17.39
C LEU A 87 4.81 5.79 -16.49
N GLN A 88 4.52 6.96 -17.08
CA GLN A 88 4.22 8.19 -16.33
C GLN A 88 2.73 8.53 -16.41
N ASP A 89 2.11 8.74 -15.24
CA ASP A 89 0.68 9.08 -15.13
C ASP A 89 0.29 10.34 -15.95
N ALA A 90 1.15 11.37 -15.90
CA ALA A 90 0.91 12.63 -16.61
C ALA A 90 0.88 12.48 -18.14
N GLU A 91 1.63 11.54 -18.70
CA GLU A 91 1.70 11.29 -20.14
C GLU A 91 0.48 10.50 -20.63
N LEU A 92 -0.07 9.66 -19.76
CA LEU A 92 -1.23 8.81 -20.05
C LEU A 92 -2.56 9.50 -19.74
N ALA A 93 -2.56 10.59 -18.96
CA ALA A 93 -3.77 11.26 -18.53
C ALA A 93 -4.69 11.73 -19.67
N ALA A 94 -4.12 12.08 -20.82
CA ALA A 94 -4.85 12.51 -22.01
C ALA A 94 -5.20 11.36 -22.98
N GLN A 95 -4.72 10.14 -22.72
CA GLN A 95 -4.86 9.03 -23.66
C GLN A 95 -6.20 8.28 -23.51
N PRO A 96 -6.70 7.70 -24.62
CA PRO A 96 -7.87 6.84 -24.58
C PRO A 96 -7.73 5.69 -23.57
N GLY A 97 -8.81 5.42 -22.84
CA GLY A 97 -8.87 4.33 -21.86
C GLY A 97 -8.22 4.63 -20.51
N TYR A 98 -7.58 5.80 -20.32
CA TYR A 98 -7.04 6.20 -19.02
C TYR A 98 -8.14 6.29 -17.93
N GLY A 99 -9.33 6.77 -18.28
CA GLY A 99 -10.50 6.76 -17.38
C GLY A 99 -10.84 5.36 -16.86
N ALA A 100 -10.87 4.36 -17.75
CA ALA A 100 -11.16 2.99 -17.38
C ALA A 100 -10.10 2.41 -16.42
N LEU A 101 -8.81 2.73 -16.63
CA LEU A 101 -7.74 2.33 -15.71
C LEU A 101 -7.95 2.90 -14.30
N ARG A 102 -8.38 4.17 -14.22
CA ARG A 102 -8.70 4.81 -12.94
C ARG A 102 -9.87 4.14 -12.24
N ASP A 103 -10.93 3.82 -12.99
CA ASP A 103 -12.11 3.15 -12.45
C ASP A 103 -11.75 1.76 -11.91
N THR A 104 -10.98 0.98 -12.66
CA THR A 104 -10.44 -0.32 -12.21
C THR A 104 -9.58 -0.17 -10.96
N CYS A 105 -8.74 0.86 -10.88
CA CYS A 105 -7.91 1.10 -9.71
C CYS A 105 -8.74 1.48 -8.47
N ASN A 106 -9.73 2.36 -8.62
CA ASN A 106 -10.59 2.80 -7.51
C ASN A 106 -11.49 1.68 -6.98
N ALA A 107 -11.89 0.73 -7.84
CA ALA A 107 -12.70 -0.43 -7.46
C ALA A 107 -11.86 -1.65 -7.03
N CYS A 108 -10.53 -1.51 -6.90
CA CYS A 108 -9.62 -2.64 -6.72
C CYS A 108 -9.85 -3.37 -5.37
N PRO A 109 -10.20 -4.67 -5.36
CA PRO A 109 -10.49 -5.41 -4.13
C PRO A 109 -9.23 -5.72 -3.30
N VAL A 110 -8.04 -5.60 -3.89
CA VAL A 110 -6.75 -5.88 -3.24
C VAL A 110 -5.97 -4.60 -2.93
N VAL A 111 -6.64 -3.45 -2.85
CA VAL A 111 -6.03 -2.14 -2.63
C VAL A 111 -5.16 -2.07 -1.38
N GLY A 112 -5.54 -2.75 -0.29
CA GLY A 112 -4.75 -2.82 0.93
C GLY A 112 -3.40 -3.52 0.72
N HIS A 113 -3.41 -4.65 0.00
CA HIS A 113 -2.20 -5.37 -0.38
C HIS A 113 -1.34 -4.53 -1.34
N CYS A 114 -1.95 -3.91 -2.35
CA CYS A 114 -1.28 -3.00 -3.27
C CYS A 114 -0.56 -1.86 -2.53
N TRP A 115 -1.22 -1.23 -1.55
CA TRP A 115 -0.62 -0.16 -0.75
C TRP A 115 0.63 -0.63 0.00
N GLN A 116 0.60 -1.82 0.63
CA GLN A 116 1.79 -2.39 1.29
C GLN A 116 2.91 -2.71 0.29
N ALA A 117 2.57 -3.32 -0.84
CA ALA A 117 3.53 -3.66 -1.89
C ALA A 117 4.24 -2.40 -2.43
N MET A 118 3.50 -1.31 -2.66
CA MET A 118 4.09 -0.05 -3.10
C MET A 118 5.06 0.54 -2.07
N ARG A 119 4.68 0.52 -0.78
CA ARG A 119 5.56 0.95 0.33
C ARG A 119 6.79 0.08 0.51
N ALA A 120 6.66 -1.23 0.24
CA ALA A 120 7.77 -2.17 0.31
C ALA A 120 8.72 -2.09 -0.91
N GLY A 121 8.37 -1.29 -1.93
CA GLY A 121 9.16 -1.20 -3.16
C GLY A 121 8.99 -2.41 -4.07
N ALA A 122 7.79 -3.02 -4.11
CA ALA A 122 7.52 -4.15 -4.99
C ALA A 122 7.86 -3.84 -6.45
N GLU A 123 8.55 -4.80 -7.08
CA GLU A 123 8.97 -4.74 -8.48
C GLU A 123 7.85 -5.20 -9.43
N VAL A 124 8.05 -4.99 -10.74
CA VAL A 124 7.04 -5.25 -11.76
C VAL A 124 6.51 -6.69 -11.77
N GLU A 125 7.37 -7.70 -11.59
CA GLU A 125 6.98 -9.10 -11.51
C GLU A 125 6.00 -9.39 -10.36
N GLU A 126 6.21 -8.78 -9.19
CA GLU A 126 5.31 -8.94 -8.05
C GLU A 126 3.98 -8.24 -8.32
N CYS A 127 4.03 -7.05 -8.90
CA CYS A 127 2.86 -6.25 -9.26
C CYS A 127 1.93 -6.99 -10.23
N ARG A 128 2.47 -7.76 -11.19
CA ARG A 128 1.69 -8.61 -12.10
C ARG A 128 0.84 -9.64 -11.37
N GLY A 129 1.30 -10.13 -10.23
CA GLY A 129 0.62 -11.17 -9.47
C GLY A 129 -0.71 -10.73 -8.87
N PHE A 130 -0.94 -9.41 -8.71
CA PHE A 130 -2.14 -8.91 -8.03
C PHE A 130 -2.82 -7.71 -8.72
N CYS A 131 -2.11 -6.93 -9.54
CA CYS A 131 -2.66 -5.69 -10.09
C CYS A 131 -3.60 -5.98 -11.27
N PRO A 132 -4.89 -5.62 -11.20
CA PRO A 132 -5.83 -5.85 -12.30
C PRO A 132 -5.56 -5.00 -13.55
N ASN A 133 -4.78 -3.92 -13.41
CA ASN A 133 -4.36 -3.09 -14.55
C ASN A 133 -3.03 -3.53 -15.18
N ALA A 134 -2.34 -4.54 -14.63
CA ALA A 134 -0.97 -4.91 -15.05
C ALA A 134 -0.86 -5.13 -16.56
N GLU A 135 -1.72 -5.98 -17.14
CA GLU A 135 -1.69 -6.28 -18.57
C GLU A 135 -1.96 -5.02 -19.43
N ALA A 136 -2.82 -4.12 -18.94
CA ALA A 136 -3.13 -2.88 -19.64
C ALA A 136 -2.01 -1.83 -19.55
N PHE A 137 -1.18 -1.89 -18.50
CA PHE A 137 0.05 -1.11 -18.40
C PHE A 137 1.13 -1.68 -19.32
N GLU A 138 1.30 -2.99 -19.37
CA GLU A 138 2.30 -3.64 -20.24
C GLU A 138 2.08 -3.34 -21.71
N ARG A 139 0.83 -3.45 -22.19
CA ARG A 139 0.51 -3.10 -23.58
C ARG A 139 0.90 -1.67 -23.92
N ARG A 140 0.67 -0.73 -23.00
CA ARG A 140 1.02 0.69 -23.18
C ARG A 140 2.52 0.95 -23.10
N ALA A 141 3.24 0.18 -22.30
CA ALA A 141 4.69 0.31 -22.19
C ALA A 141 5.43 -0.25 -23.41
N ALA A 142 4.76 -1.06 -24.24
CA ALA A 142 5.29 -1.63 -25.46
C ALA A 142 4.99 -0.80 -26.73
N GLU A 143 4.21 0.27 -26.61
CA GLU A 143 3.89 1.24 -27.68
C GLU A 143 4.96 2.33 -27.79
#